data_AF-A0A4R1KUX2-F1
#
_entry.id   AF-A0A4R1KUX2-F1
#
_cell.length_a   1.000
_cell.length_b   1.000
_cell.length_c   1.000
_cell.angle_alpha   90.00
_cell.angle_beta   90.00
_cell.angle_gamma   90.00
#
_symmetry.space_group_name_H-M   'P 1'
#
loop_
_entity.id
_entity.type
_entity.pdbx_description
1 polymer ?
#
loop_
_entity_poly.entity_id
_entity_poly.type
_entity_poly.pdbx_seq_one_letter_code
_entity_poly.pdbx_strand_id
1 'polypeptide(L)' 'MGKRGRDEVIGHLFEVVEDLPCPEGIVLLRAFAERRPSDFAFLKSSDLADSKSSAFTGITEWDAFTDHYVCCGLCHA' A
#
# COMPACT_ATOMS: atom_id res chain seq x y z
N MET A 1 -15.26 -8.19 20.68
CA MET A 1 -15.75 -7.75 19.36
C MET A 1 -14.90 -6.57 18.92
N GLY A 2 -13.68 -6.83 18.40
CA GLY A 2 -12.61 -5.84 18.34
C GLY A 2 -12.22 -5.47 16.91
N LYS A 3 -12.12 -4.16 16.66
CA LYS A 3 -11.42 -3.48 15.57
C LYS A 3 -12.08 -3.52 14.18
N ARG A 4 -13.24 -2.86 14.09
CA ARG A 4 -13.68 -2.19 12.85
C ARG A 4 -13.01 -0.81 12.80
N GLY A 5 -11.68 -0.79 12.80
CA GLY A 5 -10.92 0.41 12.44
C GLY A 5 -10.85 0.40 10.93
N ARG A 6 -11.67 1.22 10.27
CA ARG A 6 -11.43 1.59 8.88
C ARG A 6 -9.98 2.02 8.81
N ASP A 7 -9.24 1.49 7.85
CA ASP A 7 -7.85 1.84 7.58
C ASP A 7 -7.72 3.33 7.24
N GLU A 8 -7.96 4.25 8.17
CA GLU A 8 -7.86 5.71 7.98
C GLU A 8 -6.46 6.10 7.51
N VAL A 9 -5.45 5.36 7.97
CA VAL A 9 -4.04 5.51 7.58
C VAL A 9 -3.85 5.26 6.09
N ILE A 10 -4.48 4.22 5.55
CA ILE A 10 -4.33 3.82 4.14
C ILE A 10 -5.41 4.49 3.27
N GLY A 11 -6.54 4.89 3.85
CA GLY A 11 -7.63 5.58 3.17
C GLY A 11 -7.22 6.94 2.61
N HIS A 12 -6.20 7.59 3.18
CA HIS A 12 -5.60 8.78 2.58
C HIS A 12 -4.86 8.51 1.26
N LEU A 13 -4.43 7.27 1.02
CA LEU A 13 -3.81 6.86 -0.24
C LEU A 13 -4.85 6.48 -1.30
N PHE A 14 -6.08 6.16 -0.90
CA PHE A 14 -7.16 5.75 -1.79
C PHE A 14 -8.36 6.67 -1.55
N GLU A 15 -8.20 7.94 -1.95
CA GLU A 15 -9.24 8.98 -1.83
C GLU A 15 -10.51 8.62 -2.61
N VAL A 16 -10.39 7.73 -3.62
CA VAL A 16 -11.47 7.15 -4.40
C VAL A 16 -11.37 5.63 -4.28
N VAL A 17 -12.41 5.02 -3.72
CA VAL A 17 -12.49 3.61 -3.26
C VAL A 17 -12.46 2.58 -4.40
N GLU A 18 -12.23 3.01 -5.63
CA GLU A 18 -12.42 2.20 -6.84
C GLU A 18 -11.18 1.37 -7.22
N ASP A 19 -9.99 1.70 -6.68
CA ASP A 19 -8.72 1.01 -6.97
C ASP A 19 -7.99 0.62 -5.67
N LEU A 20 -8.72 -0.02 -4.76
CA LEU A 20 -8.11 -0.54 -3.53
C LEU A 20 -7.35 -1.83 -3.83
N PRO A 21 -6.11 -1.98 -3.34
CA PRO A 21 -5.42 -3.24 -3.44
C PRO A 21 -6.23 -4.31 -2.74
N CYS A 22 -6.11 -5.51 -3.27
CA CYS A 22 -6.57 -6.73 -2.68
C CYS A 22 -6.18 -6.84 -1.18
N PRO A 23 -6.94 -7.60 -0.36
CA PRO A 23 -6.77 -7.62 1.11
C PRO A 23 -5.34 -7.94 1.56
N GLU A 24 -4.61 -8.75 0.78
CA GLU A 24 -3.21 -9.09 1.03
C GLU A 24 -2.26 -7.91 0.75
N GLY A 25 -2.49 -7.16 -0.33
CA GLY A 25 -1.79 -5.89 -0.60
C GLY A 25 -2.01 -4.85 0.50
N ILE A 26 -3.22 -4.78 1.07
CA ILE A 26 -3.51 -3.90 2.22
C ILE A 26 -2.69 -4.32 3.45
N VAL A 27 -2.57 -5.62 3.72
CA VAL A 27 -1.76 -6.13 4.83
C VAL A 27 -0.29 -5.78 4.64
N LEU A 28 0.24 -5.88 3.42
CA LEU A 28 1.62 -5.49 3.10
C LEU A 28 1.84 -3.98 3.26
N LEU A 29 0.92 -3.15 2.76
CA LEU A 29 0.94 -1.69 2.97
C LEU A 29 0.92 -1.32 4.44
N ARG A 30 0.10 -2.02 5.22
CA ARG A 30 0.00 -1.78 6.66
C ARG A 30 1.29 -2.14 7.37
N ALA A 31 1.89 -3.28 7.03
CA ALA A 31 3.19 -3.67 7.57
C ALA A 31 4.25 -2.61 7.26
N PHE A 32 4.27 -2.09 6.02
CA PHE A 32 5.14 -0.98 5.63
C PHE A 32 4.86 0.30 6.45
N ALA A 33 3.58 0.68 6.61
CA ALA A 33 3.19 1.84 7.41
C ALA A 33 3.63 1.72 8.88
N GLU A 34 3.55 0.52 9.46
CA GLU A 34 3.94 0.27 10.85
C GLU A 34 5.47 0.30 11.04
N ARG A 35 6.24 -0.20 10.06
CA ARG A 35 7.70 -0.20 10.12
C ARG A 35 8.31 1.16 9.75
N ARG A 36 7.66 1.87 8.83
CA ARG A 36 8.17 3.09 8.20
C ARG A 36 7.09 4.17 8.12
N PRO A 37 6.56 4.64 9.28
CA PRO A 37 5.48 5.62 9.29
C PRO A 37 5.88 6.96 8.67
N SER A 38 7.17 7.34 8.73
CA SER A 38 7.68 8.55 8.09
C SER A 38 7.70 8.44 6.57
N ASP A 39 8.22 7.35 6.02
CA ASP A 39 8.22 7.10 4.57
C ASP A 39 6.78 6.96 4.04
N PHE A 40 5.92 6.30 4.81
CA PHE A 40 4.49 6.17 4.53
C PHE A 40 3.76 7.52 4.48
N ALA A 41 4.13 8.48 5.33
CA ALA A 41 3.53 9.81 5.30
C ALA A 41 3.86 10.60 4.02
N PHE A 42 4.96 10.26 3.34
CA PHE A 42 5.33 10.83 2.03
C PHE A 42 4.79 10.03 0.85
N LEU A 43 4.28 8.83 1.11
CA LEU A 43 3.72 7.96 0.09
C LEU A 43 2.47 8.58 -0.51
N LYS A 44 2.35 8.53 -1.85
CA LYS A 44 1.17 8.99 -2.58
C LYS A 44 0.50 7.84 -3.31
N SER A 45 -0.77 8.04 -3.65
CA SER A 45 -1.52 7.15 -4.55
C SER A 45 -0.78 6.91 -5.87
N SER A 46 -0.11 7.92 -6.40
CA SER A 46 0.69 7.81 -7.63
C SER A 46 1.92 6.92 -7.46
N ASP A 47 2.53 6.87 -6.27
CA ASP A 47 3.65 5.96 -5.98
C ASP A 47 3.19 4.52 -5.84
N LEU A 48 1.92 4.27 -5.49
CA LEU A 48 1.34 2.93 -5.47
C LEU A 48 1.13 2.39 -6.89
N ALA A 49 0.65 3.25 -7.80
CA ALA A 49 0.54 2.92 -9.21
C ALA A 49 1.93 2.78 -9.87
N ASP A 50 2.87 3.64 -9.48
CA ASP A 50 4.27 3.57 -9.90
C ASP A 50 5.05 2.59 -9.02
N SER A 51 4.83 1.29 -9.28
CA SER A 51 5.54 0.16 -8.64
C SER A 51 7.08 0.26 -8.68
N LYS A 52 7.65 1.21 -9.44
CA LYS A 52 9.08 1.53 -9.54
C LYS A 52 9.46 2.86 -8.91
N SER A 53 8.65 3.39 -8.00
CA SER A 53 9.02 4.60 -7.27
C SER A 53 10.41 4.42 -6.66
N SER A 54 11.37 5.17 -7.20
CA SER A 54 12.78 5.05 -6.86
C SER A 54 13.05 5.43 -5.41
N ALA A 55 12.11 6.14 -4.78
CA ALA A 55 12.15 6.54 -3.38
C ALA A 55 12.06 5.35 -2.41
N PHE A 56 11.39 4.27 -2.80
CA PHE A 56 11.16 3.10 -1.93
C PHE A 56 11.89 1.85 -2.43
N THR A 57 12.73 1.99 -3.46
CA THR A 57 13.57 0.92 -4.00
C THR A 57 14.53 0.41 -2.92
N GLY A 58 14.53 -0.90 -2.69
CA GLY A 58 15.37 -1.55 -1.67
C GLY A 58 14.71 -1.70 -0.31
N ILE A 59 13.46 -1.24 -0.12
CA ILE A 59 12.68 -1.56 1.08
C ILE A 59 11.97 -2.89 0.85
N THR A 60 12.35 -3.93 1.60
CA THR A 60 11.81 -5.29 1.42
C THR A 60 10.29 -5.37 1.55
N GLU A 61 9.68 -4.62 2.46
CA GLU A 61 8.22 -4.59 2.60
C GLU A 61 7.52 -3.91 1.41
N TRP A 62 8.12 -2.86 0.87
CA TRP A 62 7.62 -2.18 -0.31
C TRP A 62 7.78 -3.06 -1.54
N ASP A 63 8.93 -3.71 -1.69
CA ASP A 63 9.23 -4.64 -2.79
C ASP A 63 8.25 -5.82 -2.79
N ALA A 64 7.92 -6.35 -1.61
CA ALA A 64 6.91 -7.39 -1.47
C ALA A 64 5.49 -6.89 -1.82
N PHE A 65 5.15 -5.65 -1.45
CA PHE A 65 3.90 -5.03 -1.86
C PHE A 65 3.84 -4.84 -3.37
N THR A 66 4.88 -4.27 -3.99
CA THR A 66 4.89 -3.99 -5.44
C THR A 66 4.94 -5.27 -6.26
N ASP A 67 5.68 -6.30 -5.84
CA ASP A 67 5.65 -7.63 -6.44
C ASP A 67 4.23 -8.20 -6.41
N HIS A 68 3.57 -8.14 -5.23
CA HIS A 68 2.18 -8.56 -5.11
C HIS A 68 1.23 -7.70 -5.95
N TYR A 69 1.39 -6.39 -5.96
CA TYR A 69 0.52 -5.44 -6.67
C TYR A 69 0.60 -5.63 -8.19
N VAL A 70 1.79 -5.91 -8.72
CA VAL A 70 2.02 -6.18 -10.16
C VAL A 70 1.59 -7.60 -10.54
N CYS A 71 1.79 -8.58 -9.66
CA CYS A 71 1.47 -9.99 -9.94
C CYS A 71 -0.02 -10.30 -9.71
N CYS A 72 -0.64 -9.62 -8.76
CA CYS A 72 -2.01 -9.87 -8.36
C CYS A 72 -2.98 -9.12 -9.28
N GLY A 73 -3.60 -9.85 -10.21
CA GLY A 73 -4.62 -9.32 -11.11
C GLY A 73 -5.93 -8.86 -10.43
N LEU A 74 -5.98 -8.80 -9.10
CA LEU A 74 -7.06 -8.20 -8.30
C LEU A 74 -6.68 -6.85 -7.70
N CYS A 75 -5.38 -6.57 -7.60
CA CYS A 75 -4.87 -5.33 -7.05
C CYS A 75 -4.84 -4.18 -8.11
N HIS A 76 -5.20 -4.48 -9.36
CA HIS A 76 -5.30 -3.55 -10.51
C HIS A 76 -6.50 -3.92 -11.41
N ALA A 77 -7.66 -4.19 -10.78
CA ALA A 77 -8.86 -4.74 -11.43
C ALA A 77 -10.04 -3.75 -11.41
#